data_AF-W1X9A1-F1
#
_entry.id   AF-W1X9A1-F1
#
_cell.length_a   1.000
_cell.length_b   1.000
_cell.length_c   1.000
_cell.angle_alpha   90.00
_cell.angle_beta   90.00
_cell.angle_gamma   90.00
#
_symmetry.space_group_name_H-M   'P 1'
#
loop_
_entity.id
_entity.type
_entity.pdbx_description
1 polymer ?
#
loop_
_entity_poly.entity_id
_entity_poly.type
_entity_poly.pdbx_seq_one_letter_code
_entity_poly.pdbx_strand_id
1 'polypeptide(L)'
;KYDSTAEQDRSIIERVAELAERHLVSMTEISLAWLLTKVTSPVVGATKKAHVDGAVNAVNLQLSPEEIQFLEETYQPHVLTGIMAQNTPQTKDVKQVWMR
;
A
#
# COMPACT_ATOMS: atom_id res chain seq x y z
N LYS A 1 -0.49 -5.26 -15.47
CA LYS A 1 0.19 -6.15 -14.47
C LYS A 1 -0.67 -6.32 -13.22
N TYR A 2 -1.44 -5.30 -12.83
CA TYR A 2 -2.29 -5.30 -11.64
C TYR A 2 -3.79 -5.22 -12.00
N ASP A 3 -4.15 -5.39 -13.27
CA ASP A 3 -5.53 -5.23 -13.74
C ASP A 3 -6.46 -6.32 -13.18
N SER A 4 -5.91 -7.48 -12.80
CA SER A 4 -6.66 -8.60 -12.21
C SER A 4 -7.16 -8.33 -10.79
N THR A 5 -6.57 -7.38 -10.07
CA THR A 5 -6.93 -7.04 -8.68
C THR A 5 -7.58 -5.66 -8.58
N ALA A 6 -7.78 -4.97 -9.70
CA ALA A 6 -8.24 -3.58 -9.72
C ALA A 6 -9.58 -3.37 -8.97
N GLU A 7 -10.49 -4.34 -9.07
CA GLU A 7 -11.77 -4.27 -8.35
C GLU A 7 -11.59 -4.42 -6.83
N GLN A 8 -10.65 -5.26 -6.39
CA GLN A 8 -10.30 -5.41 -4.97
C GLN A 8 -9.61 -4.15 -4.45
N ASP A 9 -8.66 -3.62 -5.23
CA ASP A 9 -7.95 -2.37 -4.92
C ASP A 9 -8.90 -1.18 -4.81
N ARG A 10 -9.96 -1.15 -5.64
CA ARG A 10 -10.96 -0.08 -5.64
C ARG A 10 -11.60 0.11 -4.27
N SER A 11 -12.01 -0.97 -3.60
CA SER A 11 -12.62 -0.86 -2.28
C SER A 11 -11.66 -0.26 -1.24
N ILE A 12 -10.37 -0.57 -1.31
CA ILE A 12 -9.36 0.02 -0.42
C ILE A 12 -9.17 1.51 -0.73
N ILE A 13 -9.06 1.84 -2.02
CA ILE A 13 -8.90 3.23 -2.49
C ILE A 13 -10.08 4.10 -2.06
N GLU A 14 -11.32 3.59 -2.16
CA GLU A 14 -12.53 4.28 -1.72
C GLU A 14 -12.52 4.56 -0.22
N ARG A 15 -12.10 3.59 0.62
CA ARG A 15 -11.99 3.80 2.08
C ARG A 15 -10.92 4.83 2.43
N VAL A 16 -9.79 4.83 1.74
CA VAL A 16 -8.75 5.86 1.89
C VAL A 16 -9.30 7.24 1.51
N ALA A 17 -10.07 7.34 0.42
CA ALA A 17 -10.69 8.58 -0.01
C ALA A 17 -11.71 9.09 1.02
N GLU A 18 -12.56 8.20 1.56
CA GLU A 18 -13.54 8.55 2.59
C GLU A 18 -12.87 9.11 3.85
N LEU A 19 -11.80 8.46 4.34
CA LEU A 19 -11.06 8.98 5.49
C LEU A 19 -10.34 10.29 5.17
N ALA A 20 -9.81 10.46 3.96
CA ALA A 20 -9.17 11.70 3.53
C ALA A 20 -10.16 12.88 3.58
N GLU A 21 -11.40 12.67 3.11
CA GLU A 21 -12.48 13.67 3.20
C GLU A 21 -12.84 13.99 4.66
N ARG A 22 -12.98 12.97 5.50
CA ARG A 22 -13.33 13.13 6.92
C ARG A 22 -12.27 13.92 7.71
N HIS A 23 -11.00 13.67 7.42
CA HIS A 23 -9.86 14.33 8.08
C HIS A 23 -9.46 15.65 7.41
N LEU A 24 -10.04 15.99 6.26
CA LEU A 24 -9.67 17.16 5.44
C LEU A 24 -8.19 17.15 5.04
N VAL A 25 -7.68 15.97 4.70
CA VAL A 25 -6.29 15.72 4.28
C VAL A 25 -6.27 15.01 2.92
N SER A 26 -5.08 14.82 2.37
CA SER A 26 -4.88 14.05 1.15
C SER A 26 -4.92 12.54 1.41
N MET A 27 -5.27 11.78 0.37
CA MET A 27 -5.15 10.32 0.38
C MET A 27 -3.71 9.84 0.65
N THR A 28 -2.70 10.65 0.28
CA THR A 28 -1.28 10.37 0.57
C THR A 28 -1.04 10.40 2.07
N GLU A 29 -1.57 11.40 2.78
CA GLU A 29 -1.45 11.50 4.23
C GLU A 29 -2.12 10.33 4.94
N ILE A 30 -3.35 9.95 4.56
CA ILE A 30 -4.05 8.78 5.11
C ILE A 30 -3.26 7.49 4.89
N SER A 31 -2.83 7.24 3.66
CA SER A 31 -2.13 6.00 3.29
C SER A 31 -0.80 5.86 4.03
N LEU A 32 -0.05 6.96 4.16
CA LEU A 32 1.23 6.97 4.85
C LEU A 32 1.08 6.94 6.38
N ALA A 33 0.07 7.62 6.94
CA ALA A 33 -0.25 7.53 8.35
C ALA A 33 -0.58 6.08 8.76
N TRP A 34 -1.38 5.37 7.94
CA TRP A 34 -1.61 3.94 8.13
C TRP A 34 -0.31 3.13 8.05
N LEU A 35 0.52 3.36 7.03
CA LEU A 35 1.76 2.60 6.84
C LEU A 35 2.74 2.79 8.01
N LEU A 36 2.80 4.00 8.59
CA LEU A 36 3.59 4.31 9.79
C LEU A 36 3.17 3.51 11.02
N THR A 37 1.95 2.96 11.07
CA THR A 37 1.52 2.04 12.12
C THR A 37 2.05 0.62 11.95
N LYS A 38 2.51 0.27 10.73
CA LYS A 38 2.93 -1.09 10.36
C LYS A 38 4.43 -1.26 10.30
N VAL A 39 5.17 -0.18 10.04
CA VAL A 39 6.62 -0.19 9.88
C VAL A 39 7.26 1.01 10.56
N THR A 40 8.51 0.86 10.99
CA THR A 40 9.26 1.93 11.67
C THR A 40 9.63 3.09 10.75
N SER A 41 9.95 2.82 9.49
CA SER A 41 10.37 3.84 8.53
C SER A 41 10.00 3.43 7.10
N PRO A 42 8.89 3.96 6.55
CA PRO A 42 8.48 3.64 5.19
C PRO A 42 9.39 4.33 4.17
N VAL A 43 9.68 3.64 3.05
CA VAL A 43 10.39 4.20 1.91
C VAL A 43 9.36 4.63 0.87
N VAL A 44 9.35 5.92 0.51
CA VAL A 44 8.35 6.51 -0.38
C VAL A 44 9.05 7.23 -1.54
N GLY A 45 8.61 6.94 -2.77
CA GLY A 45 9.10 7.64 -3.95
C GLY A 45 8.39 8.99 -4.15
N ALA A 46 9.14 10.06 -4.40
CA ALA A 46 8.59 11.38 -4.68
C ALA A 46 9.17 11.95 -5.98
N THR A 47 8.28 12.28 -6.93
CA THR A 47 8.65 12.93 -8.21
C THR A 47 8.16 14.37 -8.30
N LYS A 48 7.35 14.81 -7.32
CA LYS A 48 6.79 16.16 -7.22
C LYS A 48 6.87 16.62 -5.77
N LYS A 49 7.00 17.94 -5.57
CA LYS A 49 7.04 18.56 -4.23
C LYS A 49 5.86 18.13 -3.35
N ALA A 50 4.66 18.11 -3.92
CA ALA A 50 3.44 17.73 -3.19
C ALA A 50 3.49 16.33 -2.57
N HIS A 51 4.25 15.38 -3.15
CA HIS A 51 4.42 14.05 -2.55
C HIS A 51 5.28 14.12 -1.27
N VAL A 52 6.30 14.99 -1.27
CA VAL A 52 7.13 15.24 -0.08
C VAL A 52 6.30 15.92 1.00
N ASP A 53 5.54 16.96 0.63
CA ASP A 53 4.66 17.67 1.56
C ASP A 53 3.67 16.70 2.23
N GLY A 54 3.01 15.84 1.45
CA GLY A 54 2.09 14.82 1.99
C GLY A 54 2.77 13.80 2.91
N ALA A 55 3.99 13.36 2.58
CA ALA A 55 4.75 12.46 3.44
C ALA A 55 5.16 13.08 4.78
N VAL A 56 5.54 14.37 4.78
CA VAL A 56 5.87 15.12 6.00
C VAL A 56 4.63 15.32 6.88
N ASN A 57 3.49 15.66 6.29
CA ASN A 57 2.27 15.87 7.05
C ASN A 57 1.71 14.58 7.65
N ALA A 58 1.85 13.44 6.96
CA ALA A 58 1.39 12.13 7.42
C ALA A 58 1.94 11.75 8.81
N VAL A 59 3.14 12.22 9.16
CA VAL A 59 3.79 11.92 10.45
C VAL A 59 3.03 12.53 11.64
N ASN A 60 2.23 13.56 11.40
CA ASN A 60 1.41 14.22 12.41
C ASN A 60 -0.03 13.70 12.46
N LEU A 61 -0.42 12.82 11.54
CA LEU A 61 -1.77 12.27 11.45
C LEU A 61 -1.83 10.94 12.20
N GLN A 62 -2.71 10.85 13.20
CA GLN A 62 -2.97 9.64 13.96
C GLN A 62 -4.35 9.10 13.60
N LEU A 63 -4.38 7.90 13.03
CA LEU A 63 -5.61 7.17 12.76
C LEU A 63 -6.07 6.46 14.04
N SER A 64 -7.39 6.44 14.26
CA SER A 64 -7.95 5.66 15.38
C SER A 64 -7.82 4.15 15.12
N PRO A 65 -7.89 3.30 16.16
CA PRO A 65 -7.93 1.85 15.97
C PRO A 65 -9.05 1.39 15.03
N GLU A 66 -10.21 2.04 15.09
CA GLU A 66 -11.37 1.76 14.25
C GLU A 66 -11.11 2.16 12.79
N GLU A 67 -10.42 3.27 12.55
CA GLU A 67 -10.05 3.71 11.20
C GLU A 67 -8.98 2.81 10.58
N ILE A 68 -8.02 2.34 11.39
CA ILE A 68 -7.03 1.35 10.95
C ILE A 68 -7.72 0.04 10.59
N GLN A 69 -8.63 -0.45 11.45
CA GLN A 69 -9.41 -1.65 11.16
C GLN A 69 -10.27 -1.48 9.90
N PHE A 70 -10.90 -0.32 9.74
CA PHE A 70 -11.68 0.01 8.56
C PHE A 70 -10.84 -0.03 7.28
N LEU A 71 -9.58 0.43 7.29
CA LEU A 71 -8.71 0.31 6.11
C LEU A 71 -8.32 -1.15 5.80
N GLU A 72 -8.22 -2.00 6.83
CA GLU A 72 -7.69 -3.37 6.71
C GLU A 72 -8.73 -4.43 6.38
N GLU A 73 -9.99 -4.21 6.74
CA GLU A 73 -11.08 -5.16 6.55
C GLU A 73 -11.29 -5.61 5.09
N THR A 74 -10.94 -4.76 4.12
CA THR A 74 -11.02 -5.09 2.67
C THR A 74 -9.71 -5.60 2.09
N TYR A 75 -8.63 -5.64 2.87
CA TYR A 75 -7.31 -6.04 2.38
C TYR A 75 -7.29 -7.52 1.96
N GLN A 76 -6.86 -7.77 0.73
CA GLN A 76 -6.57 -9.12 0.22
C GLN A 76 -5.13 -9.19 -0.29
N PRO A 77 -4.31 -10.16 0.17
CA PRO A 77 -2.96 -10.33 -0.33
C PRO A 77 -2.93 -10.59 -1.85
N HIS A 78 -2.11 -9.83 -2.57
CA HIS A 78 -1.88 -10.06 -4.00
C HIS A 78 -0.90 -11.20 -4.24
N VAL A 79 -1.13 -11.97 -5.30
CA VAL A 79 -0.17 -12.95 -5.79
C VAL A 79 1.08 -12.23 -6.32
N LEU A 80 2.26 -12.83 -6.11
CA LEU A 80 3.51 -12.30 -6.66
C LEU A 80 3.42 -12.17 -8.19
N THR A 81 4.02 -11.11 -8.73
CA THR A 81 3.99 -10.82 -10.16
C THR A 81 5.39 -10.64 -10.74
N GLY A 82 5.54 -10.86 -12.04
CA GLY A 82 6.84 -10.77 -12.74
C GLY A 82 7.73 -11.98 -12.48
N ILE A 83 9.06 -11.78 -12.46
CA ILE A 83 10.04 -12.87 -12.28
C ILE A 83 9.79 -13.67 -10.98
N MET A 84 9.28 -13.01 -9.94
CA MET A 84 9.01 -13.62 -8.65
C MET A 84 7.74 -14.49 -8.64
N ALA A 85 6.86 -14.39 -9.64
CA ALA A 85 5.68 -15.26 -9.74
C ALA A 85 6.07 -16.74 -9.91
N GLN A 86 7.28 -17.00 -10.40
CA GLN A 86 7.83 -18.33 -10.61
C GLN A 86 8.56 -18.86 -9.36
N ASN A 87 8.70 -18.09 -8.28
CA ASN A 87 9.28 -18.57 -7.02
C ASN A 87 8.20 -19.23 -6.17
N THR A 88 7.81 -20.45 -6.55
CA THR A 88 6.86 -21.28 -5.80
C THR A 88 7.58 -22.50 -5.21
N PRO A 89 7.03 -23.14 -4.17
CA PRO A 89 7.59 -24.38 -3.63
C PRO A 89 7.79 -25.46 -4.71
N GLN A 90 6.93 -25.49 -5.73
CA GLN A 90 6.94 -26.48 -6.82
C GLN A 90 8.05 -26.23 -7.85
N THR A 91 8.56 -25.00 -7.95
CA THR A 91 9.60 -24.61 -8.92
C THR A 91 10.96 -24.42 -8.26
N LYS A 92 11.09 -24.75 -6.96
CA LYS A 92 12.31 -24.56 -6.16
C LYS A 92 13.56 -25.18 -6.81
N ASP A 93 13.43 -26.35 -7.42
CA ASP A 93 14.54 -27.08 -8.05
C ASP A 93 14.74 -26.76 -9.54
N VAL A 94 13.91 -25.85 -10.10
CA VAL A 94 14.03 -25.41 -11.49
C VAL A 94 15.07 -24.29 -11.59
N LYS A 95 15.97 -24.38 -12.57
CA LYS A 95 17.00 -23.37 -12.82
C LYS A 95 16.34 -22.03 -13.17
N GLN A 96 16.40 -21.10 -12.22
CA GLN A 96 15.78 -19.77 -12.31
C GLN A 96 16.43 -18.89 -13.38
N VAL A 97 15.61 -18.00 -13.97
CA VAL A 97 15.97 -17.18 -15.14
C VAL A 97 17.08 -16.15 -14.85
N TRP A 98 17.24 -15.76 -13.59
CA TRP A 98 18.24 -14.77 -13.11
C TRP A 98 19.57 -15.39 -12.67
N MET A 99 19.76 -16.71 -12.82
CA MET A 99 21.05 -17.38 -12.55
C MET A 99 21.97 -17.44 -13.79
N ARG A 100 21.86 -16.49 -14.72
CA ARG A 100 22.69 -16.39 -15.92
C ARG A 100 23.74 -15.30 -15.80
#